data_AF-A0A8T5N3Y5-F1
#
_entry.id   AF-A0A8T5N3Y5-F1
#
_cell.length_a   1.000
_cell.length_b   1.000
_cell.length_c   1.000
_cell.angle_alpha   90.00
_cell.angle_beta   90.00
_cell.angle_gamma   90.00
#
_symmetry.space_group_name_H-M   'P 1'
#
loop_
_entity.id
_entity.type
_entity.pdbx_description
1 polymer ?
#
loop_
_entity_poly.entity_id
_entity_poly.type
_entity_poly.pdbx_seq_one_letter_code
_entity_poly.pdbx_strand_id
1 'polypeptide(L)'
;MENGKENGKATIVITYNSVKDFPNGTYQGKNGPVVIYSHDNTKTWGNQEAEGKLSQILHDIYGRADSEDVDKIYLYVGLYAKDGALNAAKNFTNKGSNLELVACDCSYSEKKNFAAQHNLPITWSECGGRNELKRIVENLL
;
A
#
# COMPACT_ATOMS: atom_id res chain seq x y z
N MET A 1 -9.17 26.70 -26.18
CA MET A 1 -9.69 26.33 -24.85
C MET A 1 -9.15 24.96 -24.54
N GLU A 2 -7.96 24.90 -23.94
CA GLU A 2 -7.39 23.64 -23.48
C GLU A 2 -8.09 23.27 -22.17
N ASN A 3 -8.89 22.22 -22.20
CA ASN A 3 -9.46 21.63 -20.99
C ASN A 3 -8.32 20.98 -20.22
N GLY A 4 -7.70 21.75 -19.31
CA GLY A 4 -6.79 21.22 -18.31
C GLY A 4 -7.55 20.21 -17.45
N LYS A 5 -7.40 18.93 -17.75
CA LYS A 5 -7.61 17.89 -16.75
C LYS A 5 -6.58 18.17 -15.66
N GLU A 6 -7.01 18.73 -14.54
CA GLU A 6 -6.30 18.54 -13.29
C GLU A 6 -6.19 17.03 -13.11
N ASN A 7 -5.04 16.46 -13.46
CA ASN A 7 -4.75 15.08 -13.15
C ASN A 7 -4.66 15.05 -11.63
N GLY A 8 -5.75 14.66 -10.98
CA GLY A 8 -5.81 14.57 -9.52
C GLY A 8 -4.64 13.77 -8.98
N LYS A 9 -4.25 14.07 -7.73
CA LYS A 9 -3.15 13.39 -7.06
C LYS A 9 -3.38 11.86 -7.03
N ALA A 10 -2.30 11.09 -7.12
CA ALA A 10 -2.37 9.64 -7.21
C ALA A 10 -2.76 8.99 -5.88
N THR A 11 -3.57 7.93 -5.94
CA THR A 11 -3.71 6.99 -4.82
C THR A 11 -2.81 5.78 -5.06
N ILE A 12 -1.97 5.43 -4.10
CA ILE A 12 -1.01 4.33 -4.21
C ILE A 12 -1.46 3.15 -3.35
N VAL A 13 -1.43 1.94 -3.91
CA VAL A 13 -1.65 0.68 -3.19
C VAL A 13 -0.37 -0.14 -3.22
N ILE A 14 0.20 -0.47 -2.07
CA ILE A 14 1.49 -1.16 -1.93
C ILE A 14 1.28 -2.49 -1.24
N THR A 15 1.73 -3.58 -1.88
CA THR A 15 1.68 -4.92 -1.30
C THR A 15 2.75 -5.82 -1.90
N TYR A 16 3.33 -6.72 -1.11
CA TYR A 16 4.22 -7.78 -1.62
C TYR A 16 3.46 -9.04 -2.09
N ASN A 17 2.13 -8.97 -2.13
CA ASN A 17 1.24 -10.01 -2.66
C ASN A 17 0.45 -9.47 -3.87
N SER A 18 -0.17 -10.35 -4.65
CA SER A 18 -1.10 -9.97 -5.71
C SER A 18 -2.38 -9.33 -5.16
N VAL A 19 -2.88 -8.28 -5.81
CA VAL A 19 -4.27 -7.81 -5.66
C VAL A 19 -5.17 -8.61 -6.61
N LYS A 20 -6.31 -9.13 -6.13
CA LYS A 20 -7.16 -9.98 -6.98
C LYS A 20 -7.74 -9.17 -8.14
N ASP A 21 -7.60 -9.68 -9.36
CA ASP A 21 -8.12 -9.11 -10.61
C ASP A 21 -7.48 -7.77 -11.02
N PHE A 22 -6.49 -7.29 -10.28
CA PHE A 22 -5.77 -6.04 -10.53
C PHE A 22 -4.25 -6.29 -10.49
N PRO A 23 -3.62 -6.56 -11.64
CA PRO A 23 -2.15 -6.68 -11.70
C PRO A 23 -1.46 -5.36 -11.34
N ASN A 24 -0.15 -5.43 -11.12
CA ASN A 24 0.68 -4.25 -10.90
C ASN A 24 0.56 -3.27 -12.07
N GLY A 25 0.28 -1.99 -11.80
CA GLY A 25 0.12 -0.99 -12.86
C GLY A 25 -0.62 0.27 -12.43
N THR A 26 -0.91 1.13 -13.41
CA THR A 26 -1.64 2.39 -13.23
C THR A 26 -3.02 2.29 -13.87
N TYR A 27 -4.03 2.73 -13.12
CA TYR A 27 -5.44 2.68 -13.49
C TYR A 27 -6.06 4.08 -13.40
N GLN A 28 -7.07 4.33 -14.23
CA GLN A 28 -7.87 5.55 -14.13
C GLN A 28 -8.83 5.43 -12.95
N GLY A 29 -8.60 6.18 -11.88
CA GLY A 29 -9.53 6.28 -10.75
C GLY A 29 -10.50 7.44 -10.88
N LYS A 30 -11.50 7.46 -9.98
CA LYS A 30 -12.54 8.49 -9.90
C LYS A 30 -11.98 9.89 -9.58
N ASN A 31 -10.94 9.94 -8.76
CA ASN A 31 -10.35 11.18 -8.20
C ASN A 31 -8.90 11.44 -8.64
N GLY A 32 -8.37 10.62 -9.55
CA GLY A 32 -6.95 10.61 -9.90
C GLY A 32 -6.48 9.21 -10.30
N PRO A 33 -5.23 9.05 -10.73
CA PRO A 33 -4.69 7.74 -11.06
C PRO A 33 -4.56 6.87 -9.79
N VAL A 34 -4.91 5.59 -9.92
CA VAL A 34 -4.65 4.57 -8.89
C VAL A 34 -3.44 3.76 -9.34
N VAL A 35 -2.38 3.77 -8.54
CA VAL A 35 -1.14 3.04 -8.85
C VAL A 35 -0.99 1.87 -7.90
N ILE A 36 -0.96 0.66 -8.43
CA ILE A 36 -0.79 -0.57 -7.67
C ILE A 36 0.65 -1.04 -7.85
N TYR A 37 1.37 -1.09 -6.74
CA TYR A 37 2.66 -1.75 -6.63
C TYR A 37 2.46 -3.12 -5.97
N SER A 38 2.47 -4.17 -6.78
CA SER A 38 2.35 -5.56 -6.33
C SER A 38 3.40 -6.45 -6.94
N HIS A 39 3.83 -7.46 -6.19
CA HIS A 39 4.61 -8.55 -6.78
C HIS A 39 3.63 -9.62 -7.28
N ASP A 40 3.48 -9.71 -8.60
CA ASP A 40 2.62 -10.68 -9.28
C ASP A 40 3.25 -12.08 -9.24
N ASN A 41 3.16 -12.74 -8.09
CA ASN A 41 3.17 -14.19 -7.97
C ASN A 41 2.62 -14.59 -6.60
N THR A 42 1.96 -15.75 -6.56
CA THR A 42 1.17 -16.33 -5.46
C THR A 42 1.69 -16.09 -4.04
N LYS A 43 0.76 -16.07 -3.05
CA LYS A 43 0.99 -15.96 -1.59
C LYS A 43 2.45 -16.22 -1.20
N THR A 44 3.17 -15.16 -0.85
CA THR A 44 4.56 -15.29 -0.40
C THR A 44 4.56 -15.94 0.99
N TRP A 45 5.18 -17.11 1.11
CA TRP A 45 5.31 -17.83 2.38
C TRP A 45 6.79 -17.83 2.79
N GLY A 46 7.20 -16.83 3.57
CA GLY A 46 8.58 -16.74 4.05
C GLY A 46 9.03 -15.30 4.26
N ASN A 47 9.66 -15.04 5.41
CA ASN A 47 10.03 -13.68 5.81
C ASN A 47 11.02 -13.03 4.82
N GLN A 48 12.08 -13.74 4.44
CA GLN A 48 13.13 -13.19 3.56
C GLN A 48 12.60 -12.82 2.16
N GLU A 49 11.74 -13.65 1.58
CA GLU A 49 11.18 -13.39 0.26
C GLU A 49 10.21 -12.21 0.31
N ALA A 50 9.33 -12.16 1.31
CA ALA A 50 8.35 -11.08 1.46
C ALA A 50 9.03 -9.73 1.71
N GLU A 51 10.03 -9.68 2.61
CA GLU A 51 10.83 -8.49 2.88
C GLU A 51 11.61 -8.05 1.64
N GLY A 52 12.24 -8.98 0.92
CA GLY A 52 12.98 -8.67 -0.32
C GLY A 52 12.09 -8.05 -1.39
N LYS A 53 10.90 -8.63 -1.64
CA LYS A 53 9.91 -8.10 -2.58
C LYS A 53 9.42 -6.71 -2.19
N LEU A 54 9.08 -6.52 -0.91
CA LEU A 54 8.65 -5.22 -0.41
C LEU A 54 9.77 -4.18 -0.54
N SER A 55 11.00 -4.53 -0.22
CA SER A 55 12.16 -3.66 -0.34
C SER A 55 12.38 -3.21 -1.79
N GLN A 56 12.25 -4.10 -2.76
CA GLN A 56 12.32 -3.77 -4.20
C GLN A 56 11.24 -2.77 -4.61
N ILE A 57 9.99 -3.04 -4.24
CA ILE A 57 8.86 -2.14 -4.50
C ILE A 57 9.12 -0.75 -3.90
N LEU A 58 9.57 -0.70 -2.64
CA LEU A 58 9.82 0.57 -1.95
C LEU A 58 11.00 1.34 -2.56
N HIS A 59 12.02 0.65 -3.07
CA HIS A 59 13.13 1.29 -3.79
C HIS A 59 12.62 2.06 -5.02
N ASP A 60 11.74 1.44 -5.81
CA ASP A 60 11.15 2.07 -6.99
C ASP A 60 10.24 3.25 -6.63
N ILE A 61 9.50 3.15 -5.52
CA ILE A 61 8.59 4.21 -5.04
C ILE A 61 9.39 5.39 -4.49
N TYR A 62 10.38 5.17 -3.63
CA TYR A 62 11.12 6.27 -3.00
C TYR A 62 11.96 7.09 -3.99
N GLY A 63 12.28 6.53 -5.16
CA GLY A 63 12.93 7.27 -6.24
C GLY A 63 11.98 8.05 -7.16
N ARG A 64 10.65 7.86 -7.04
CA ARG A 64 9.67 8.35 -8.03
C ARG A 64 8.46 9.07 -7.46
N ALA A 65 8.08 8.80 -6.21
CA ALA A 65 6.91 9.39 -5.59
C ALA A 65 7.32 10.64 -4.81
N ASP A 66 7.19 11.81 -5.45
CA ASP A 66 7.16 13.07 -4.72
C ASP A 66 5.86 13.14 -3.92
N SER A 67 5.96 13.50 -2.63
CA SER A 67 4.81 13.55 -1.72
C SER A 67 3.73 14.54 -2.16
N GLU A 68 4.07 15.50 -3.03
CA GLU A 68 3.14 16.49 -3.56
C GLU A 68 2.13 15.88 -4.56
N ASP A 69 2.51 14.81 -5.25
CA ASP A 69 1.72 14.15 -6.29
C ASP A 69 0.88 12.97 -5.77
N VAL A 70 0.97 12.66 -4.47
CA VAL A 70 0.29 11.52 -3.84
C VAL A 70 -0.78 11.99 -2.88
N ASP A 71 -2.03 11.58 -3.10
CA ASP A 71 -3.18 11.89 -2.24
C ASP A 71 -3.27 10.96 -1.04
N LYS A 72 -3.10 9.66 -1.29
CA LYS A 72 -3.29 8.61 -0.29
C LYS A 72 -2.46 7.38 -0.60
N ILE A 73 -1.99 6.70 0.45
CA ILE A 73 -1.25 5.44 0.38
C ILE A 73 -1.99 4.37 1.19
N TYR A 74 -2.22 3.21 0.59
CA TYR A 74 -2.63 1.99 1.26
C TYR A 74 -1.44 1.02 1.30
N LEU A 75 -0.97 0.66 2.50
CA LEU A 75 0.16 -0.25 2.67
C LEU A 75 -0.26 -1.54 3.33
N TYR A 76 -0.04 -2.67 2.65
CA TYR A 76 -0.31 -3.99 3.22
C TYR A 76 0.74 -4.41 4.26
N VAL A 77 0.29 -4.77 5.46
CA VAL A 77 1.11 -5.23 6.58
C VAL A 77 0.70 -6.66 6.96
N GLY A 78 1.25 -7.65 6.26
CA GLY A 78 1.12 -9.07 6.62
C GLY A 78 2.26 -9.55 7.53
N LEU A 79 2.17 -10.80 8.00
CA LEU A 79 3.16 -11.39 8.93
C LEU A 79 4.59 -11.42 8.36
N TYR A 80 4.74 -11.81 7.09
CA TYR A 80 6.05 -12.16 6.52
C TYR A 80 6.95 -10.94 6.23
N ALA A 81 6.39 -9.78 5.90
CA ALA A 81 7.15 -8.53 5.74
C ALA A 81 6.73 -7.45 6.76
N LYS A 82 6.35 -7.88 7.97
CA LYS A 82 5.78 -6.99 8.99
C LYS A 82 6.76 -5.87 9.33
N ASP A 83 8.02 -6.20 9.63
CA ASP A 83 8.98 -5.23 10.15
C ASP A 83 9.38 -4.23 9.06
N GLY A 84 9.61 -4.67 7.83
CA GLY A 84 9.85 -3.78 6.70
C GLY A 84 8.65 -2.89 6.38
N ALA A 85 7.43 -3.42 6.42
CA ALA A 85 6.21 -2.64 6.17
C ALA A 85 5.97 -1.60 7.26
N LEU A 86 6.18 -1.93 8.54
CA LEU A 86 6.04 -0.95 9.63
C LEU A 86 7.15 0.12 9.57
N ASN A 87 8.37 -0.24 9.19
CA ASN A 87 9.43 0.73 8.98
C ASN A 87 9.11 1.67 7.79
N ALA A 88 8.57 1.13 6.69
CA ALA A 88 8.10 1.93 5.57
C ALA A 88 6.95 2.86 5.97
N ALA A 89 5.97 2.36 6.73
CA ALA A 89 4.88 3.16 7.26
C ALA A 89 5.40 4.36 8.07
N LYS A 90 6.35 4.12 8.98
CA LYS A 90 7.00 5.18 9.76
C LYS A 90 7.65 6.24 8.87
N ASN A 91 8.35 5.82 7.81
CA ASN A 91 8.98 6.75 6.87
C ASN A 91 7.95 7.59 6.09
N PHE A 92 6.85 7.00 5.62
CA PHE A 92 5.76 7.74 4.98
C PHE A 92 5.11 8.73 5.95
N THR A 93 4.83 8.32 7.18
CA THR A 93 4.28 9.21 8.21
C THR A 93 5.22 10.37 8.52
N ASN A 94 6.52 10.13 8.64
CA ASN A 94 7.51 11.18 8.87
C ASN A 94 7.60 12.20 7.72
N LYS A 95 7.26 11.80 6.49
CA LYS A 95 7.15 12.67 5.32
C LYS A 95 5.80 13.39 5.22
N GLY A 96 4.89 13.19 6.18
CA GLY A 96 3.55 13.77 6.17
C GLY A 96 2.58 13.11 5.18
N SER A 97 2.89 11.92 4.67
CA SER A 97 2.00 11.22 3.73
C SER A 97 0.70 10.79 4.40
N ASN A 98 -0.41 10.91 3.68
CA ASN A 98 -1.71 10.37 4.07
C ASN A 98 -1.72 8.84 3.89
N LEU A 99 -1.43 8.11 4.96
CA LEU A 99 -1.22 6.67 4.96
C LEU A 99 -2.33 5.93 5.71
N GLU A 100 -2.80 4.82 5.15
CA GLU A 100 -3.65 3.83 5.81
C GLU A 100 -3.00 2.44 5.74
N LEU A 101 -3.03 1.72 6.86
CA LEU A 101 -2.54 0.35 6.93
C LEU A 101 -3.64 -0.64 6.56
N VAL A 102 -3.33 -1.62 5.72
CA VAL A 102 -4.21 -2.78 5.45
C VAL A 102 -3.53 -4.02 6.03
N ALA A 103 -4.10 -4.63 7.07
CA ALA A 103 -3.38 -5.64 7.85
C ALA A 103 -4.19 -6.91 8.08
N CYS A 104 -3.54 -8.08 8.08
CA CYS A 104 -4.14 -9.27 8.70
C CYS A 104 -3.94 -9.28 10.21
N ASP A 105 -4.70 -10.11 10.91
CA ASP A 105 -4.70 -10.25 12.38
C ASP A 105 -3.46 -10.97 12.97
N CYS A 106 -2.58 -11.52 12.13
CA CYS A 106 -1.28 -12.00 12.61
C CYS A 106 -0.49 -10.83 13.24
N SER A 107 0.12 -11.04 14.41
CA SER A 107 0.76 -9.96 15.19
C SER A 107 -0.19 -8.77 15.46
N TYR A 108 -1.47 -9.04 15.70
CA TYR A 108 -2.52 -8.04 15.92
C TYR A 108 -2.10 -6.91 16.87
N SER A 109 -1.66 -7.26 18.09
CA SER A 109 -1.32 -6.28 19.12
C SER A 109 -0.21 -5.34 18.68
N GLU A 110 0.80 -5.84 17.98
CA GLU A 110 1.92 -5.04 17.49
C GLU A 110 1.46 -4.04 16.43
N LYS A 111 0.69 -4.50 15.44
CA LYS A 111 0.18 -3.64 14.35
C LYS A 111 -0.81 -2.60 14.87
N LYS A 112 -1.69 -3.00 15.80
CA LYS A 112 -2.63 -2.08 16.45
C LYS A 112 -1.91 -1.01 17.27
N ASN A 113 -0.92 -1.40 18.07
CA ASN A 113 -0.14 -0.46 18.88
C ASN A 113 0.65 0.50 18.00
N PHE A 114 1.26 0.00 16.92
CA PHE A 114 1.96 0.84 15.94
C PHE A 114 1.01 1.87 15.30
N ALA A 115 -0.16 1.43 14.81
CA ALA A 115 -1.16 2.31 14.21
C ALA A 115 -1.61 3.39 15.20
N ALA A 116 -1.88 3.02 16.45
CA ALA A 116 -2.26 3.97 17.50
C ALA A 116 -1.14 4.97 17.83
N GLN A 117 0.11 4.49 17.97
CA GLN A 117 1.27 5.34 18.27
C GLN A 117 1.51 6.39 17.17
N HIS A 118 1.23 6.05 15.91
CA HIS A 118 1.44 6.91 14.76
C HIS A 118 0.16 7.60 14.25
N ASN A 119 -0.96 7.46 14.97
CA ASN A 119 -2.27 7.99 14.58
C ASN A 119 -2.68 7.61 13.14
N LEU A 120 -2.42 6.36 12.75
CA LEU A 120 -2.72 5.83 11.43
C LEU A 120 -4.05 5.07 11.42
N PRO A 121 -4.92 5.28 10.41
CA PRO A 121 -6.03 4.39 10.13
C PRO A 121 -5.54 2.97 9.82
N ILE A 122 -6.32 1.97 10.26
CA ILE A 122 -6.06 0.55 9.97
C ILE A 122 -7.34 -0.15 9.52
N THR A 123 -7.26 -0.77 8.34
CA THR A 123 -8.28 -1.66 7.81
C THR A 123 -7.81 -3.11 7.98
N TRP A 124 -8.59 -3.90 8.71
CA TRP A 124 -8.30 -5.32 8.92
C TRP A 124 -8.76 -6.16 7.72
N SER A 125 -7.95 -7.14 7.35
CA SER A 125 -8.08 -7.96 6.15
C SER A 125 -7.78 -9.43 6.46
N GLU A 126 -8.03 -10.30 5.48
CA GLU A 126 -7.58 -11.69 5.53
C GLU A 126 -6.05 -11.82 5.36
N CYS A 127 -5.50 -12.99 5.69
CA CYS A 127 -4.11 -13.30 5.39
C CYS A 127 -3.81 -13.21 3.88
N GLY A 128 -2.84 -12.38 3.52
CA GLY A 128 -2.49 -12.01 2.15
C GLY A 128 -3.17 -10.75 1.62
N GLY A 129 -4.24 -10.25 2.27
CA GLY A 129 -4.92 -8.99 1.94
C GLY A 129 -5.55 -8.90 0.55
N ARG A 130 -5.59 -10.01 -0.19
CA ARG A 130 -5.85 -10.05 -1.63
C ARG A 130 -7.26 -9.58 -2.01
N ASN A 131 -8.27 -9.96 -1.24
CA ASN A 131 -9.68 -9.60 -1.44
C ASN A 131 -9.98 -8.23 -0.84
N GLU A 132 -9.43 -7.92 0.33
CA GLU A 132 -9.65 -6.60 0.94
C GLU A 132 -9.03 -5.48 0.09
N LEU A 133 -7.79 -5.67 -0.39
CA LEU A 133 -7.17 -4.74 -1.33
C LEU A 133 -7.94 -4.63 -2.65
N LYS A 134 -8.50 -5.74 -3.14
CA LYS A 134 -9.39 -5.71 -4.31
C LYS A 134 -10.58 -4.79 -4.06
N ARG A 135 -11.27 -4.96 -2.92
CA ARG A 135 -12.42 -4.13 -2.55
C ARG A 135 -12.06 -2.65 -2.46
N ILE A 136 -10.89 -2.34 -1.88
CA ILE A 136 -10.36 -0.97 -1.85
C ILE A 136 -10.17 -0.44 -3.27
N VAL A 137 -9.48 -1.18 -4.14
CA VAL A 137 -9.25 -0.77 -5.54
C VAL A 137 -10.57 -0.57 -6.29
N GLU A 138 -11.54 -1.49 -6.18
CA GLU A 138 -12.87 -1.35 -6.81
C GLU A 138 -13.62 -0.09 -6.38
N ASN A 139 -13.41 0.38 -5.14
CA ASN A 139 -14.03 1.62 -4.68
C ASN A 139 -13.35 2.88 -5.24
N LEU A 140 -12.05 2.80 -5.55
CA LEU A 140 -11.25 3.91 -6.08
C LEU A 140 -11.40 4.11 -7.60
N LEU A 141 -11.69 3.04 -8.34
CA LEU A 141 -11.99 3.05 -9.78
C LEU A 141 -13.45 3.41 -10.04
#